data_AF-A0AAD7UZR2-F1
#
_entry.id   AF-A0AAD7UZR2-F1
#
_cell.length_a   1.000
_cell.length_b   1.000
_cell.length_c   1.000
_cell.angle_alpha   90.00
_cell.angle_beta   90.00
_cell.angle_gamma   90.00
#
_symmetry.space_group_name_H-M   'P 1'
#
loop_
_entity.id
_entity.type
_entity.pdbx_description
1 polymer ?
#
loop_
_entity_poly.entity_id
_entity_poly.type
_entity_poly.pdbx_seq_one_letter_code
_entity_poly.pdbx_strand_id
1 'polypeptide(L)'
;MLTIARNAMAMLLLLLISLVAQHPNQVAAGNPPPAYGGRCAYAAYKIYCYGGATSILNDLGLKGTQQFFALNVSDPITVAANSSSWYTIDFTGQTVQPEPNVFFSMAAIDKPDQKYLVILGGGGKNDGTAMQHSAIYYDIEAGLWNTIDSGNHPQKRFQSLIFDEAGSKDRFFVWGGDRSASTGYWNETSNNDDVPFDMAVLSDKWEWSSPTNNIQNLSLLMLPRTQHAAAQGGDGRIYITGGLEAYANVSSNGSVAYEFYSAPMTDTLVYDINNGWDIKNTTGDIPSERMFHTMVTSTDGKSILLYGGADTLFGTNNLPLPSRDVAYVLDISDPNNLVWKNVTNTLIQNSGSFDRYLRFHHNAILLNSSLFILFGGNSGGVQQDFFIIDVDNWNLTNSFAGANLNGNGAGGGGDSGSSSGISGGAIAGIVVGVVVGVGIIVGAIVFFFIRRKRQAKQPSEKRDYVSDSKGGSSNEPMHQSFLPPSYQEAATQRHEYLSSSNISEPPHTSTASPTRSSMEQQAYLMQQQQAIKPHSDAYQRSSNAGLSPPQQPGTPEVYVPRLKLMPVKPDGE
;
A
#
# COMPACT_ATOMS: atom_id res chain seq x y z
N MET A 1 -2.40 29.13 54.84
CA MET A 1 -2.97 29.28 53.49
C MET A 1 -1.90 29.40 52.40
N LEU A 2 -0.87 30.23 52.54
CA LEU A 2 0.19 30.40 51.52
C LEU A 2 0.96 29.09 51.18
N THR A 3 1.19 28.22 52.17
CA THR A 3 1.91 26.95 51.98
C THR A 3 1.09 25.90 51.22
N ILE A 4 -0.22 25.91 51.42
CA ILE A 4 -1.16 25.00 50.73
C ILE A 4 -1.27 25.39 49.24
N ALA A 5 -1.31 26.70 48.95
CA ALA A 5 -1.32 27.22 47.59
C ALA A 5 -0.02 26.90 46.82
N ARG A 6 1.15 26.99 47.47
CA ARG A 6 2.44 26.62 46.85
C ARG A 6 2.51 25.12 46.52
N ASN A 7 2.03 24.26 47.42
CA ASN A 7 2.07 22.82 47.20
C ASN A 7 1.07 22.37 46.12
N ALA A 8 -0.11 23.00 46.06
CA ALA A 8 -1.09 22.75 44.99
C ALA A 8 -0.55 23.19 43.62
N MET A 9 0.15 24.33 43.55
CA MET A 9 0.75 24.84 42.31
C MET A 9 1.92 23.96 41.84
N ALA A 10 2.72 23.43 42.77
CA ALA A 10 3.79 22.47 42.46
C ALA A 10 3.25 21.13 41.95
N MET A 11 2.18 20.61 42.56
CA MET A 11 1.50 19.40 42.06
C MET A 11 0.87 19.62 40.68
N LEU A 12 0.25 20.77 40.43
CA LEU A 12 -0.32 21.10 39.12
C LEU A 12 0.78 21.21 38.05
N LEU A 13 1.92 21.80 38.39
CA LEU A 13 3.07 21.91 37.50
C LEU A 13 3.69 20.53 37.21
N LEU A 14 3.79 19.66 38.21
CA LEU A 14 4.26 18.28 38.04
C LEU A 14 3.28 17.46 37.18
N LEU A 15 1.97 17.63 37.38
CA LEU A 15 0.92 17.00 36.55
C LEU A 15 0.99 17.49 35.09
N LEU A 16 1.20 18.78 34.88
CA LEU A 16 1.38 19.37 33.54
C LEU A 16 2.68 18.89 32.88
N ILE A 17 3.78 18.78 33.62
CA ILE A 17 5.04 18.23 33.11
C ILE A 17 4.89 16.75 32.76
N SER A 18 4.17 15.96 33.57
CA SER A 18 3.88 14.56 33.24
C SER A 18 2.96 14.40 32.02
N LEU A 19 1.98 15.29 31.82
CA LEU A 19 1.13 15.28 30.62
C LEU A 19 1.92 15.65 29.36
N VAL A 20 2.85 16.61 29.46
CA VAL A 20 3.69 17.06 28.33
C VAL A 20 4.78 16.01 28.01
N ALA A 21 5.32 15.32 29.02
CA ALA A 21 6.29 14.24 28.82
C ALA A 21 5.67 12.98 28.18
N GLN A 22 4.36 12.77 28.31
CA GLN A 22 3.67 11.63 27.70
C GLN A 22 3.32 11.82 26.21
N HIS A 23 3.35 13.06 25.69
CA HIS A 23 2.97 13.33 24.28
C HIS A 23 3.80 14.46 23.63
N PRO A 24 5.11 14.32 23.39
CA PRO A 24 5.90 15.45 22.89
C PRO A 24 5.57 15.88 21.45
N ASN A 25 5.01 15.01 20.58
CA ASN A 25 5.02 15.24 19.13
C ASN A 25 3.68 14.99 18.40
N GLN A 26 2.53 15.09 19.07
CA GLN A 26 1.24 14.86 18.41
C GLN A 26 0.60 16.17 17.96
N VAL A 27 0.59 16.40 16.64
CA VAL A 27 -0.15 17.51 16.04
C VAL A 27 -1.60 17.06 15.80
N ALA A 28 -2.53 18.00 15.97
CA ALA A 28 -3.98 17.83 16.06
C ALA A 28 -4.60 16.73 15.17
N ALA A 29 -5.61 16.06 15.77
CA ALA A 29 -6.62 15.24 15.13
C ALA A 29 -7.03 15.79 13.74
N GLY A 30 -6.80 15.02 12.68
CA GLY A 30 -7.11 15.40 11.31
C GLY A 30 -7.48 14.18 10.47
N ASN A 31 -8.16 14.40 9.34
CA ASN A 31 -8.38 13.31 8.39
C ASN A 31 -7.02 12.79 7.89
N PRO A 32 -6.84 11.47 7.77
CA PRO A 32 -5.60 10.93 7.21
C PRO A 32 -5.43 11.41 5.77
N PRO A 33 -4.20 11.71 5.34
CA PRO A 33 -3.98 12.14 3.98
C PRO A 33 -4.24 10.99 2.99
N PRO A 34 -4.60 11.29 1.73
CA PRO A 34 -4.69 10.29 0.67
C PRO A 34 -3.35 9.58 0.50
N ALA A 35 -3.37 8.26 0.61
CA ALA A 35 -2.17 7.44 0.52
C ALA A 35 -2.39 6.25 -0.43
N TYR A 36 -1.74 6.31 -1.60
CA TYR A 36 -1.64 5.21 -2.55
C TYR A 36 -0.24 4.62 -2.53
N GLY A 37 -0.11 3.31 -2.34
CA GLY A 37 1.21 2.64 -2.32
C GLY A 37 2.09 2.99 -1.12
N GLY A 38 1.57 3.72 -0.13
CA GLY A 38 2.18 3.82 1.20
C GLY A 38 1.97 2.53 1.98
N ARG A 39 2.66 2.37 3.11
CA ARG A 39 2.52 1.17 3.96
C ARG A 39 2.03 1.51 5.35
N CYS A 40 1.24 0.60 5.89
CA CYS A 40 0.79 0.63 7.27
C CYS A 40 1.19 -0.66 8.01
N ALA A 41 1.47 -0.55 9.31
CA ALA A 41 1.78 -1.67 10.19
C ALA A 41 1.20 -1.42 11.58
N TYR A 42 0.80 -2.49 12.26
CA TYR A 42 0.27 -2.44 13.60
C TYR A 42 1.35 -2.78 14.63
N ALA A 43 1.49 -1.94 15.65
CA ALA A 43 2.30 -2.21 16.84
C ALA A 43 1.85 -1.31 17.99
N ALA A 44 2.05 -1.73 19.24
CA ALA A 44 1.78 -0.91 20.41
C ALA A 44 0.35 -0.32 20.43
N TYR A 45 -0.65 -1.13 20.03
CA TYR A 45 -2.06 -0.75 19.91
C TYR A 45 -2.36 0.40 18.94
N LYS A 46 -1.46 0.66 17.98
CA LYS A 46 -1.62 1.71 16.97
C LYS A 46 -1.34 1.14 15.58
N ILE A 47 -2.09 1.65 14.61
CA ILE A 47 -1.79 1.45 13.19
C ILE A 47 -0.97 2.66 12.75
N TYR A 48 0.28 2.44 12.40
CA TYR A 48 1.19 3.47 11.87
C TYR A 48 1.22 3.37 10.35
N CYS A 49 1.19 4.51 9.67
CA CYS A 49 1.26 4.58 8.22
C CYS A 49 2.30 5.62 7.78
N TYR A 50 3.10 5.26 6.76
CA TYR A 50 4.13 6.12 6.20
C TYR A 50 3.97 6.27 4.68
N GLY A 51 4.32 7.45 4.18
CA GLY A 51 4.51 7.75 2.77
C GLY A 51 3.32 7.43 1.86
N GLY A 52 3.61 6.97 0.65
CA GLY A 52 2.65 6.80 -0.43
C GLY A 52 2.57 8.02 -1.33
N ALA A 53 1.66 8.00 -2.30
CA ALA A 53 1.42 9.09 -3.24
C ALA A 53 -0.02 9.61 -3.15
N THR A 54 -0.20 10.88 -3.54
CA THR A 54 -1.51 11.57 -3.54
C THR A 54 -2.23 11.49 -4.90
N SER A 55 -1.65 10.79 -5.87
CA SER A 55 -2.23 10.58 -7.20
C SER A 55 -1.88 9.18 -7.72
N ILE A 56 -2.75 8.63 -8.58
CA ILE A 56 -2.47 7.40 -9.33
C ILE A 56 -1.90 7.86 -10.67
N LEU A 57 -0.58 7.94 -10.74
CA LEU A 57 0.17 8.26 -11.96
C LEU A 57 1.04 7.07 -12.35
N ASN A 58 1.54 7.10 -13.57
CA ASN A 58 2.51 6.11 -14.06
C ASN A 58 3.85 6.29 -13.32
N ASP A 59 4.62 5.22 -13.17
CA ASP A 59 5.83 5.12 -12.33
C ASP A 59 6.87 6.24 -12.50
N LEU A 60 7.01 6.81 -13.71
CA LEU A 60 8.00 7.86 -13.99
C LEU A 60 7.65 9.24 -13.40
N GLY A 61 6.37 9.47 -13.05
CA GLY A 61 5.88 10.75 -12.53
C GLY A 61 5.39 10.70 -11.07
N LEU A 62 5.38 9.52 -10.46
CA LEU A 62 4.94 9.34 -9.07
C LEU A 62 5.96 9.96 -8.11
N LYS A 63 5.50 10.89 -7.28
CA LYS A 63 6.27 11.46 -6.17
C LYS A 63 5.77 10.85 -4.86
N GLY A 64 6.64 10.10 -4.20
CA GLY A 64 6.39 9.66 -2.83
C GLY A 64 6.22 10.84 -1.89
N THR A 65 5.59 10.58 -0.75
CA THR A 65 5.41 11.54 0.34
C THR A 65 6.17 11.06 1.56
N GLN A 66 6.35 11.94 2.53
CA GLN A 66 6.96 11.67 3.83
C GLN A 66 5.92 11.81 4.97
N GLN A 67 4.64 11.57 4.66
CA GLN A 67 3.57 11.69 5.63
C GLN A 67 3.68 10.53 6.63
N PHE A 68 3.76 10.85 7.91
CA PHE A 68 3.81 9.84 8.98
C PHE A 68 2.68 10.11 9.96
N PHE A 69 1.77 9.14 10.08
CA PHE A 69 0.55 9.30 10.86
C PHE A 69 0.14 7.97 11.49
N ALA A 70 -0.66 8.04 12.55
CA ALA A 70 -1.11 6.85 13.23
C ALA A 70 -2.57 6.96 13.73
N LEU A 71 -3.21 5.80 13.84
CA LEU A 71 -4.52 5.61 14.44
C LEU A 71 -4.35 4.80 15.73
N ASN A 72 -4.77 5.35 16.86
CA ASN A 72 -4.87 4.59 18.09
C ASN A 72 -6.10 3.67 18.04
N VAL A 73 -5.88 2.38 18.19
CA VAL A 73 -6.91 1.34 18.18
C VAL A 73 -6.96 0.56 19.50
N SER A 74 -6.34 1.06 20.57
CA SER A 74 -6.41 0.43 21.90
C SER A 74 -7.85 0.36 22.42
N ASP A 75 -8.60 1.45 22.30
CA ASP A 75 -10.00 1.59 22.72
C ASP A 75 -10.97 1.33 21.56
N PRO A 76 -12.26 1.08 21.84
CA PRO A 76 -13.28 0.96 20.82
C PRO A 76 -13.28 2.15 19.84
N ILE A 77 -13.29 1.86 18.55
CA ILE A 77 -13.35 2.86 17.48
C ILE A 77 -14.65 2.73 16.70
N THR A 78 -15.16 3.88 16.22
CA THR A 78 -16.25 3.92 15.22
C THR A 78 -15.74 4.65 13.98
N VAL A 79 -15.73 4.00 12.81
CA VAL A 79 -15.13 4.50 11.55
C VAL A 79 -15.61 5.92 11.20
N ALA A 80 -16.92 6.18 11.33
CA ALA A 80 -17.52 7.49 11.02
C ALA A 80 -17.15 8.60 12.03
N ALA A 81 -16.83 8.25 13.29
CA ALA A 81 -16.45 9.19 14.33
C ALA A 81 -14.92 9.36 14.46
N ASN A 82 -14.16 8.34 14.04
CA ASN A 82 -12.70 8.26 14.20
C ASN A 82 -11.92 8.56 12.91
N SER A 83 -12.56 9.03 11.84
CA SER A 83 -11.81 9.65 10.72
C SER A 83 -10.94 10.82 11.21
N SER A 84 -11.31 11.46 12.34
CA SER A 84 -10.52 12.48 13.04
C SER A 84 -9.56 11.94 14.10
N SER A 85 -9.56 10.64 14.43
CA SER A 85 -8.66 10.07 15.46
C SER A 85 -7.25 9.79 14.95
N TRP A 86 -7.04 9.98 13.65
CA TRP A 86 -5.72 9.99 13.05
C TRP A 86 -4.96 11.23 13.51
N TYR A 87 -3.69 11.04 13.84
CA TYR A 87 -2.78 12.13 14.20
C TYR A 87 -1.48 12.00 13.42
N THR A 88 -0.90 13.14 13.07
CA THR A 88 0.42 13.21 12.44
C THR A 88 1.50 13.06 13.49
N ILE A 89 2.53 12.28 13.17
CA ILE A 89 3.74 12.15 13.97
C ILE A 89 4.78 13.09 13.37
N ASP A 90 5.15 14.14 14.12
CA ASP A 90 6.21 15.05 13.68
C ASP A 90 7.59 14.47 14.02
N PHE A 91 8.45 14.42 13.00
CA PHE A 91 9.85 14.00 13.09
C PHE A 91 10.80 15.08 12.54
N THR A 92 10.31 16.30 12.35
CA THR A 92 11.11 17.43 11.88
C THR A 92 12.27 17.71 12.84
N GLY A 93 13.48 17.83 12.29
CA GLY A 93 14.67 18.15 13.08
C GLY A 93 15.32 16.93 13.76
N GLN A 94 14.79 15.72 13.58
CA GLN A 94 15.50 14.51 13.96
C GLN A 94 16.76 14.31 13.09
N THR A 95 17.75 13.60 13.64
CA THR A 95 19.03 13.32 12.96
C THR A 95 18.83 12.49 11.70
N VAL A 96 18.03 11.43 11.80
CA VAL A 96 17.59 10.63 10.65
C VAL A 96 16.19 11.11 10.28
N GLN A 97 16.01 11.50 9.03
CA GLN A 97 14.69 11.85 8.49
C GLN A 97 14.41 10.97 7.28
N PRO A 98 13.34 10.17 7.31
CA PRO A 98 13.00 9.31 6.20
C PRO A 98 12.63 10.16 4.98
N GLU A 99 13.07 9.71 3.81
CA GLU A 99 12.84 10.40 2.53
C GLU A 99 11.41 10.16 2.03
N PRO A 100 10.87 11.06 1.18
CA PRO A 100 9.59 10.81 0.52
C PRO A 100 9.60 9.49 -0.25
N ASN A 101 8.68 8.59 0.07
CA ASN A 101 8.74 7.21 -0.40
C ASN A 101 7.36 6.64 -0.77
N VAL A 102 7.35 5.63 -1.63
CA VAL A 102 6.17 4.93 -2.13
C VAL A 102 6.56 3.51 -2.57
N PHE A 103 5.64 2.55 -2.54
CA PHE A 103 5.87 1.17 -2.99
C PHE A 103 6.98 0.42 -2.25
N PHE A 104 7.36 0.89 -1.07
CA PHE A 104 8.27 0.20 -0.16
C PHE A 104 7.53 -0.92 0.57
N SER A 105 8.27 -1.63 1.40
CA SER A 105 7.75 -2.68 2.29
C SER A 105 7.85 -2.21 3.74
N MET A 106 6.86 -2.53 4.57
CA MET A 106 6.87 -2.19 5.99
C MET A 106 6.31 -3.34 6.81
N ALA A 107 7.01 -3.66 7.90
CA ALA A 107 6.58 -4.63 8.90
C ALA A 107 6.90 -4.06 10.29
N ALA A 108 6.33 -4.67 11.34
CA ALA A 108 6.59 -4.25 12.71
C ALA A 108 7.15 -5.41 13.55
N ILE A 109 7.95 -5.05 14.54
CA ILE A 109 8.25 -5.88 15.70
C ILE A 109 7.41 -5.31 16.83
N ASP A 110 6.60 -6.14 17.51
CA ASP A 110 5.82 -5.73 18.69
C ASP A 110 6.07 -6.70 19.86
N LYS A 111 7.31 -6.71 20.33
CA LYS A 111 7.74 -7.47 21.52
C LYS A 111 7.66 -6.59 22.78
N PRO A 112 7.59 -7.19 23.98
CA PRO A 112 7.59 -6.43 25.23
C PRO A 112 8.75 -5.43 25.38
N ASP A 113 9.93 -5.78 24.87
CA ASP A 113 11.21 -5.04 24.97
C ASP A 113 11.65 -4.37 23.67
N GLN A 114 10.98 -4.66 22.54
CA GLN A 114 11.37 -4.17 21.21
C GLN A 114 10.12 -3.85 20.39
N LYS A 115 9.90 -2.56 20.10
CA LYS A 115 8.73 -2.10 19.32
C LYS A 115 9.17 -1.21 18.18
N TYR A 116 9.35 -1.80 17.01
CA TYR A 116 9.94 -1.13 15.85
C TYR A 116 9.01 -1.19 14.64
N LEU A 117 8.99 -0.13 13.84
CA LEU A 117 8.48 -0.16 12.47
C LEU A 117 9.67 -0.24 11.53
N VAL A 118 9.76 -1.27 10.70
CA VAL A 118 10.88 -1.50 9.78
C VAL A 118 10.42 -1.18 8.37
N ILE A 119 11.14 -0.31 7.67
CA ILE A 119 10.85 0.10 6.29
C ILE A 119 12.04 -0.25 5.41
N LEU A 120 11.78 -1.01 4.35
CA LEU A 120 12.79 -1.36 3.34
C LEU A 120 12.34 -1.01 1.93
N GLY A 121 13.26 -0.42 1.17
CA GLY A 121 13.15 -0.15 -0.26
C GLY A 121 12.18 0.97 -0.60
N GLY A 122 11.54 0.85 -1.76
CA GLY A 122 10.58 1.79 -2.33
C GLY A 122 11.05 2.48 -3.61
N GLY A 123 10.16 3.25 -4.22
CA GLY A 123 10.38 4.01 -5.46
C GLY A 123 10.66 5.49 -5.23
N GLY A 124 11.17 5.88 -4.05
CA GLY A 124 11.75 7.21 -3.85
C GLY A 124 13.12 7.33 -4.52
N LYS A 125 13.52 8.53 -4.94
CA LYS A 125 14.85 8.78 -5.52
C LYS A 125 15.32 10.21 -5.26
N ASN A 126 16.64 10.38 -5.23
CA ASN A 126 17.32 11.66 -5.05
C ASN A 126 17.91 12.13 -6.36
N ASP A 127 17.17 12.96 -7.11
CA ASP A 127 17.65 13.55 -8.37
C ASP A 127 18.23 12.54 -9.38
N GLY A 128 17.63 11.35 -9.43
CA GLY A 128 18.03 10.27 -10.34
C GLY A 128 18.88 9.17 -9.71
N THR A 129 19.34 9.33 -8.46
CA THR A 129 20.04 8.29 -7.70
C THR A 129 19.14 7.65 -6.64
N ALA A 130 19.58 6.51 -6.08
CA ALA A 130 18.88 5.83 -4.99
C ALA A 130 18.71 6.74 -3.76
N MET A 131 17.74 6.40 -2.91
CA MET A 131 17.53 7.04 -1.62
C MET A 131 18.76 6.89 -0.74
N GLN A 132 19.04 7.90 0.08
CA GLN A 132 20.13 7.88 1.03
C GLN A 132 19.93 6.78 2.09
N HIS A 133 18.67 6.57 2.54
CA HIS A 133 18.31 5.60 3.55
C HIS A 133 17.21 4.68 3.02
N SER A 134 17.60 3.68 2.22
CA SER A 134 16.68 2.68 1.69
C SER A 134 16.26 1.61 2.71
N ALA A 135 16.92 1.54 3.87
CA ALA A 135 16.58 0.67 4.98
C ALA A 135 16.62 1.46 6.30
N ILE A 136 15.50 1.54 7.00
CA ILE A 136 15.34 2.33 8.23
C ILE A 136 14.39 1.63 9.20
N TYR A 137 14.45 2.02 10.47
CA TYR A 137 13.39 1.70 11.42
C TYR A 137 13.01 2.89 12.30
N TYR A 138 11.75 2.91 12.72
CA TYR A 138 11.24 3.82 13.74
C TYR A 138 11.18 3.08 15.07
N ASP A 139 11.91 3.59 16.06
CA ASP A 139 11.79 3.15 17.44
C ASP A 139 10.54 3.80 18.05
N ILE A 140 9.51 2.99 18.31
CA ILE A 140 8.21 3.48 18.80
C ILE A 140 8.33 4.05 20.21
N GLU A 141 9.19 3.48 21.05
CA GLU A 141 9.35 3.90 22.45
C GLU A 141 10.22 5.16 22.55
N ALA A 142 11.32 5.20 21.81
CA ALA A 142 12.18 6.38 21.75
C ALA A 142 11.57 7.52 20.92
N GLY A 143 10.66 7.20 20.00
CA GLY A 143 10.06 8.15 19.07
C GLY A 143 11.02 8.65 17.99
N LEU A 144 12.03 7.85 17.64
CA LEU A 144 13.15 8.25 16.79
C LEU A 144 13.31 7.33 15.57
N TRP A 145 13.64 7.93 14.42
CA TRP A 145 14.11 7.19 13.25
C TRP A 145 15.58 6.83 13.38
N ASN A 146 15.92 5.65 12.87
CA ASN A 146 17.27 5.09 12.84
C ASN A 146 17.53 4.44 11.48
N THR A 147 18.81 4.33 11.11
CA THR A 147 19.23 3.69 9.85
C THR A 147 19.54 2.22 10.08
N ILE A 148 19.21 1.41 9.08
CA ILE A 148 19.69 0.04 8.95
C ILE A 148 20.76 0.05 7.86
N ASP A 149 21.90 -0.61 8.10
CA ASP A 149 22.86 -0.84 7.03
C ASP A 149 22.20 -1.76 5.99
N SER A 150 22.03 -1.26 4.77
CA SER A 150 21.47 -2.05 3.67
C SER A 150 22.41 -3.17 3.21
N GLY A 151 23.69 -3.12 3.60
CA GLY A 151 24.71 -4.05 3.12
C GLY A 151 24.71 -4.10 1.59
N ASN A 152 24.68 -5.32 1.04
CA ASN A 152 24.59 -5.56 -0.40
C ASN A 152 23.14 -5.67 -0.91
N HIS A 153 22.13 -5.32 -0.11
CA HIS A 153 20.73 -5.39 -0.52
C HIS A 153 20.29 -4.04 -1.13
N PRO A 154 20.12 -3.96 -2.46
CA PRO A 154 19.78 -2.72 -3.11
C PRO A 154 18.34 -2.28 -2.79
N GLN A 155 18.08 -0.99 -2.99
CA GLN A 155 16.72 -0.44 -2.96
C GLN A 155 15.83 -1.11 -4.02
N LYS A 156 14.73 -1.74 -3.57
CA LYS A 156 13.71 -2.36 -4.42
C LYS A 156 12.32 -1.86 -4.08
N ARG A 157 11.45 -1.71 -5.07
CA ARG A 157 10.01 -1.48 -4.87
C ARG A 157 9.24 -2.80 -4.96
N PHE A 158 8.04 -2.82 -4.39
CA PHE A 158 7.11 -3.96 -4.42
C PHE A 158 7.64 -5.30 -3.90
N GLN A 159 8.72 -5.27 -3.13
CA GLN A 159 9.19 -6.44 -2.39
C GLN A 159 8.26 -6.73 -1.21
N SER A 160 8.22 -7.98 -0.79
CA SER A 160 7.59 -8.39 0.46
C SER A 160 8.57 -8.28 1.62
N LEU A 161 8.08 -7.87 2.80
CA LEU A 161 8.80 -7.86 4.07
C LEU A 161 7.89 -8.50 5.12
N ILE A 162 8.30 -9.64 5.67
CA ILE A 162 7.48 -10.42 6.58
C ILE A 162 8.28 -10.71 7.84
N PHE A 163 7.80 -10.24 8.98
CA PHE A 163 8.37 -10.59 10.28
C PHE A 163 7.99 -12.03 10.64
N ASP A 164 8.94 -12.82 11.15
CA ASP A 164 8.75 -14.25 11.44
C ASP A 164 7.95 -14.48 12.73
N GLU A 165 6.67 -14.12 12.72
CA GLU A 165 5.76 -14.22 13.86
C GLU A 165 5.43 -15.66 14.27
N ALA A 166 5.42 -16.60 13.31
CA ALA A 166 5.13 -18.01 13.57
C ALA A 166 6.38 -18.82 13.97
N GLY A 167 7.58 -18.33 13.63
CA GLY A 167 8.85 -19.00 13.90
C GLY A 167 9.60 -18.40 15.10
N SER A 168 10.85 -18.00 14.86
CA SER A 168 11.78 -17.57 15.93
C SER A 168 11.52 -16.15 16.44
N LYS A 169 10.71 -15.35 15.73
CA LYS A 169 10.41 -13.95 16.05
C LYS A 169 11.65 -13.08 16.16
N ASP A 170 12.70 -13.36 15.41
CA ASP A 170 14.00 -12.65 15.48
C ASP A 170 14.50 -12.20 14.12
N ARG A 171 13.64 -12.22 13.10
CA ARG A 171 14.04 -11.95 11.72
C ARG A 171 12.87 -11.56 10.84
N PHE A 172 13.23 -11.04 9.67
CA PHE A 172 12.34 -10.77 8.56
C PHE A 172 12.76 -11.55 7.33
N PHE A 173 11.78 -12.03 6.57
CA PHE A 173 11.95 -12.53 5.22
C PHE A 173 11.70 -11.41 4.22
N VAL A 174 12.61 -11.26 3.25
CA VAL A 174 12.54 -10.25 2.20
C VAL A 174 12.65 -10.93 0.84
N TRP A 175 11.67 -10.72 -0.02
CA TRP A 175 11.65 -11.38 -1.33
C TRP A 175 10.97 -10.58 -2.44
N GLY A 176 11.43 -10.82 -3.66
CA GLY A 176 10.92 -10.28 -4.91
C GLY A 176 11.09 -8.76 -5.02
N GLY A 177 10.18 -8.14 -5.77
CA GLY A 177 10.25 -6.73 -6.12
C GLY A 177 11.28 -6.46 -7.23
N ASP A 178 11.35 -5.21 -7.65
CA ASP A 178 12.21 -4.78 -8.76
C ASP A 178 12.93 -3.46 -8.46
N ARG A 179 13.99 -3.22 -9.22
CA ARG A 179 14.72 -1.95 -9.30
C ARG A 179 14.42 -1.33 -10.64
N SER A 180 14.20 -0.02 -10.66
CA SER A 180 13.88 0.70 -11.89
C SER A 180 14.39 2.14 -11.82
N ALA A 181 14.11 2.94 -12.84
CA ALA A 181 14.36 4.38 -12.83
C ALA A 181 13.64 5.11 -11.68
N SER A 182 12.62 4.51 -11.06
CA SER A 182 11.97 5.06 -9.86
C SER A 182 12.79 4.82 -8.59
N THR A 183 13.60 3.77 -8.53
CA THR A 183 14.50 3.46 -7.40
C THR A 183 15.89 4.09 -7.56
N GLY A 184 16.05 5.01 -8.53
CA GLY A 184 17.35 5.57 -8.91
C GLY A 184 18.31 4.59 -9.59
N TYR A 185 17.81 3.43 -10.03
CA TYR A 185 18.59 2.46 -10.78
C TYR A 185 18.49 2.77 -12.28
N TRP A 186 19.65 2.94 -12.91
CA TRP A 186 19.77 3.04 -14.36
C TRP A 186 20.95 2.21 -14.83
N ASN A 187 20.73 1.38 -15.84
CA ASN A 187 21.78 0.55 -16.43
C ASN A 187 21.83 0.81 -17.93
N GLU A 188 22.89 1.51 -18.35
CA GLU A 188 23.13 1.90 -19.75
C GLU A 188 23.27 0.69 -20.69
N THR A 189 23.58 -0.49 -20.15
CA THR A 189 23.76 -1.72 -20.90
C THR A 189 22.44 -2.47 -21.08
N SER A 190 21.55 -2.48 -20.07
CA SER A 190 20.30 -3.24 -20.10
C SER A 190 19.06 -2.44 -20.48
N ASN A 191 19.08 -1.11 -20.45
CA ASN A 191 17.92 -0.23 -20.67
C ASN A 191 16.67 -0.58 -19.81
N ASN A 192 16.80 -1.36 -18.72
CA ASN A 192 15.67 -2.03 -18.09
C ASN A 192 15.76 -2.15 -16.58
N ASP A 193 14.62 -2.54 -16.01
CA ASP A 193 14.44 -2.93 -14.61
C ASP A 193 15.32 -4.14 -14.24
N ASP A 194 15.62 -4.30 -12.95
CA ASP A 194 16.33 -5.47 -12.41
C ASP A 194 15.44 -6.15 -11.37
N VAL A 195 15.13 -7.44 -11.59
CA VAL A 195 14.17 -8.20 -10.77
C VAL A 195 14.90 -9.39 -10.13
N PRO A 196 15.51 -9.20 -8.95
CA PRO A 196 16.28 -10.26 -8.31
C PRO A 196 15.36 -11.32 -7.70
N PHE A 197 15.82 -12.57 -7.76
CA PHE A 197 15.08 -13.71 -7.24
C PHE A 197 15.42 -14.06 -5.78
N ASP A 198 16.57 -13.64 -5.28
CA ASP A 198 17.09 -14.19 -4.03
C ASP A 198 16.24 -13.81 -2.80
N MET A 199 15.88 -14.82 -2.00
CA MET A 199 15.40 -14.62 -0.63
C MET A 199 16.52 -14.03 0.20
N ALA A 200 16.19 -12.99 0.98
CA ALA A 200 17.07 -12.41 1.97
C ALA A 200 16.43 -12.48 3.36
N VAL A 201 17.27 -12.60 4.38
CA VAL A 201 16.86 -12.61 5.78
C VAL A 201 17.57 -11.47 6.50
N LEU A 202 16.78 -10.63 7.17
CA LEU A 202 17.26 -9.54 8.03
C LEU A 202 16.97 -9.91 9.48
N SER A 203 17.99 -10.02 10.33
CA SER A 203 17.77 -10.29 11.76
C SER A 203 17.18 -9.07 12.48
N ASP A 204 16.62 -9.28 13.67
CA ASP A 204 16.17 -8.22 14.58
C ASP A 204 17.30 -7.39 15.19
N LYS A 205 18.55 -7.72 14.86
CA LYS A 205 19.79 -6.97 15.13
C LYS A 205 20.37 -6.32 13.88
N TRP A 206 19.61 -6.30 12.79
CA TRP A 206 19.97 -5.64 11.53
C TRP A 206 21.12 -6.29 10.76
N GLU A 207 21.26 -7.62 10.90
CA GLU A 207 22.27 -8.38 10.17
C GLU A 207 21.63 -9.12 8.99
N TRP A 208 22.23 -8.97 7.80
CA TRP A 208 21.77 -9.60 6.57
C TRP A 208 22.36 -10.99 6.37
N SER A 209 21.53 -11.92 5.88
CA SER A 209 21.96 -13.25 5.47
C SER A 209 21.15 -13.75 4.28
N SER A 210 21.73 -14.68 3.53
CA SER A 210 21.05 -15.40 2.45
C SER A 210 20.75 -16.82 2.93
N PRO A 211 19.47 -17.18 3.18
CA PRO A 211 19.13 -18.53 3.61
C PRO A 211 19.30 -19.54 2.47
N THR A 212 19.15 -20.83 2.80
CA THR A 212 19.27 -21.91 1.82
C THR A 212 18.18 -21.82 0.75
N ASN A 213 18.56 -21.33 -0.43
CA ASN A 213 17.75 -21.35 -1.62
C ASN A 213 17.88 -22.72 -2.31
N ASN A 214 17.30 -23.77 -1.73
CA ASN A 214 17.22 -25.05 -2.43
C ASN A 214 16.21 -24.93 -3.58
N ILE A 215 16.69 -24.61 -4.78
CA ILE A 215 15.89 -24.43 -6.01
C ILE A 215 16.16 -25.59 -6.99
N GLN A 216 16.74 -26.70 -6.52
CA GLN A 216 17.09 -27.81 -7.41
C GLN A 216 15.82 -28.37 -8.09
N ASN A 217 15.85 -28.46 -9.42
CA ASN A 217 14.74 -28.84 -10.31
C ASN A 217 13.55 -27.85 -10.41
N LEU A 218 13.49 -26.80 -9.58
CA LEU A 218 12.45 -25.76 -9.64
C LEU A 218 12.88 -24.50 -10.43
N SER A 219 14.18 -24.34 -10.69
CA SER A 219 14.76 -23.16 -11.34
C SER A 219 14.21 -22.89 -12.75
N LEU A 220 13.64 -23.90 -13.40
CA LEU A 220 12.97 -23.74 -14.68
C LEU A 220 11.54 -23.22 -14.53
N LEU A 221 10.85 -23.46 -13.40
CA LEU A 221 9.42 -23.14 -13.22
C LEU A 221 9.17 -21.90 -12.37
N MET A 222 10.09 -21.56 -11.47
CA MET A 222 9.99 -20.37 -10.63
C MET A 222 10.66 -19.16 -11.27
N LEU A 223 9.89 -18.08 -11.43
CA LEU A 223 10.37 -16.81 -11.95
C LEU A 223 10.40 -15.75 -10.84
N PRO A 224 11.32 -14.77 -10.94
CA PRO A 224 11.28 -13.61 -10.04
C PRO A 224 9.94 -12.87 -10.22
N ARG A 225 9.36 -12.42 -9.10
CA ARG A 225 8.05 -11.74 -9.09
C ARG A 225 8.14 -10.35 -8.48
N THR A 226 7.40 -9.41 -9.07
CA THR A 226 7.12 -8.10 -8.49
C THR A 226 5.61 -7.92 -8.31
N GLN A 227 5.19 -6.93 -7.51
CA GLN A 227 3.77 -6.55 -7.34
C GLN A 227 2.84 -7.65 -6.80
N HIS A 228 3.42 -8.71 -6.25
CA HIS A 228 2.75 -9.83 -5.62
C HIS A 228 2.29 -9.48 -4.20
N ALA A 229 1.56 -10.40 -3.57
CA ALA A 229 1.32 -10.36 -2.13
C ALA A 229 1.89 -11.63 -1.47
N ALA A 230 2.31 -11.49 -0.22
CA ALA A 230 2.82 -12.60 0.56
C ALA A 230 2.39 -12.49 2.03
N ALA A 231 2.22 -13.65 2.68
CA ALA A 231 1.92 -13.74 4.11
C ALA A 231 2.55 -15.01 4.71
N GLN A 232 2.82 -15.00 6.02
CA GLN A 232 3.31 -16.16 6.74
C GLN A 232 2.17 -16.97 7.34
N GLY A 233 2.02 -18.24 6.97
CA GLY A 233 1.08 -19.15 7.61
C GLY A 233 1.46 -19.44 9.07
N GLY A 234 0.50 -19.93 9.86
CA GLY A 234 0.77 -20.38 11.23
C GLY A 234 1.69 -21.61 11.29
N ASP A 235 1.95 -22.26 10.15
CA ASP A 235 2.94 -23.32 9.98
C ASP A 235 4.38 -22.79 9.77
N GLY A 236 4.57 -21.46 9.78
CA GLY A 236 5.87 -20.82 9.62
C GLY A 236 6.30 -20.59 8.17
N ARG A 237 5.56 -21.12 7.18
CA ARG A 237 5.89 -20.97 5.76
C ARG A 237 5.40 -19.65 5.20
N ILE A 238 6.10 -19.14 4.19
CA ILE A 238 5.70 -17.94 3.45
C ILE A 238 4.97 -18.36 2.18
N TYR A 239 3.76 -17.84 1.99
CA TYR A 239 2.91 -18.10 0.83
C TYR A 239 2.85 -16.84 -0.02
N ILE A 240 3.13 -16.96 -1.32
CA ILE A 240 3.27 -15.84 -2.26
C ILE A 240 2.38 -16.06 -3.48
N THR A 241 1.52 -15.09 -3.79
CA THR A 241 0.51 -15.23 -4.87
C THR A 241 0.42 -13.99 -5.75
N GLY A 242 0.01 -14.20 -7.00
CA GLY A 242 -0.23 -13.15 -7.99
C GLY A 242 1.00 -12.27 -8.25
N GLY A 243 0.74 -11.06 -8.74
CA GLY A 243 1.76 -10.13 -9.21
C GLY A 243 2.17 -10.40 -10.66
N LEU A 244 3.38 -9.96 -10.99
CA LEU A 244 3.96 -10.11 -12.33
C LEU A 244 5.23 -10.95 -12.25
N GLU A 245 5.30 -11.99 -13.07
CA GLU A 245 6.49 -12.81 -13.30
C GLU A 245 7.39 -12.13 -14.32
N ALA A 246 8.68 -12.04 -14.00
CA ALA A 246 9.68 -11.41 -14.85
C ALA A 246 10.51 -12.46 -15.61
N TYR A 247 10.48 -12.36 -16.93
CA TYR A 247 11.20 -13.23 -17.86
C TYR A 247 12.41 -12.49 -18.40
N ALA A 248 13.59 -13.03 -18.13
CA ALA A 248 14.85 -12.46 -18.60
C ALA A 248 15.09 -12.82 -20.07
N ASN A 249 15.12 -11.80 -20.93
CA ASN A 249 15.55 -11.86 -22.31
C ASN A 249 17.01 -11.38 -22.41
N VAL A 250 17.92 -12.31 -22.70
CA VAL A 250 19.35 -12.01 -22.84
C VAL A 250 19.66 -11.79 -24.32
N SER A 251 20.06 -10.58 -24.69
CA SER A 251 20.51 -10.27 -26.04
C SER A 251 21.94 -10.74 -26.29
N SER A 252 22.32 -10.84 -27.57
CA SER A 252 23.63 -11.34 -28.01
C SER A 252 24.85 -10.54 -27.49
N ASN A 253 24.64 -9.28 -27.10
CA ASN A 253 25.65 -8.43 -26.48
C ASN A 253 25.70 -8.58 -24.94
N GLY A 254 24.94 -9.50 -24.35
CA GLY A 254 24.88 -9.77 -22.91
C GLY A 254 23.95 -8.84 -22.12
N SER A 255 23.22 -7.93 -22.77
CA SER A 255 22.20 -7.12 -22.09
C SER A 255 21.01 -7.99 -21.67
N VAL A 256 20.46 -7.73 -20.49
CA VAL A 256 19.27 -8.43 -19.98
C VAL A 256 18.08 -7.48 -19.98
N ALA A 257 17.02 -7.83 -20.68
CA ALA A 257 15.72 -7.17 -20.61
C ALA A 257 14.74 -8.06 -19.85
N TYR A 258 13.77 -7.47 -19.15
CA TYR A 258 12.71 -8.24 -18.52
C TYR A 258 11.37 -7.99 -19.20
N GLU A 259 10.68 -9.06 -19.55
CA GLU A 259 9.27 -9.05 -19.93
C GLU A 259 8.42 -9.50 -18.74
N PHE A 260 7.28 -8.86 -18.54
CA PHE A 260 6.40 -9.13 -17.41
C PHE A 260 5.10 -9.77 -17.87
N TYR A 261 4.74 -10.87 -17.23
CA TYR A 261 3.49 -11.59 -17.47
C TYR A 261 2.73 -11.75 -16.16
N SER A 262 1.40 -11.85 -16.23
CA SER A 262 0.58 -12.17 -15.05
C SER A 262 1.08 -13.45 -14.40
N ALA A 263 1.31 -13.42 -13.09
CA ALA A 263 1.48 -14.64 -12.33
C ALA A 263 0.12 -15.35 -12.22
N PRO A 264 0.02 -16.65 -12.52
CA PRO A 264 -1.23 -17.38 -12.37
C PRO A 264 -1.62 -17.49 -10.89
N MET A 265 -2.92 -17.56 -10.62
CA MET A 265 -3.45 -17.84 -9.27
C MET A 265 -3.70 -19.35 -9.03
N THR A 266 -3.46 -20.17 -10.06
CA THR A 266 -3.59 -21.66 -10.03
C THR A 266 -2.44 -22.35 -9.30
N ASP A 267 -1.40 -21.60 -8.95
CA ASP A 267 -0.32 -22.03 -8.08
C ASP A 267 0.01 -20.96 -7.03
N THR A 268 0.83 -21.36 -6.06
CA THR A 268 1.34 -20.50 -5.00
C THR A 268 2.78 -20.89 -4.74
N LEU A 269 3.67 -19.89 -4.72
CA LEU A 269 5.05 -20.13 -4.27
C LEU A 269 5.04 -20.26 -2.76
N VAL A 270 5.67 -21.30 -2.25
CA VAL A 270 5.79 -21.58 -0.83
C VAL A 270 7.27 -21.61 -0.47
N TYR A 271 7.65 -20.81 0.52
CA TYR A 271 9.00 -20.83 1.07
C TYR A 271 9.00 -21.35 2.51
N ASP A 272 9.85 -22.33 2.74
CA ASP A 272 10.14 -22.93 4.05
C ASP A 272 11.62 -22.71 4.33
N ILE A 273 11.96 -22.10 5.47
CA ILE A 273 13.35 -21.75 5.75
C ILE A 273 14.29 -22.97 5.84
N ASN A 274 13.76 -24.14 6.20
CA ASN A 274 14.56 -25.36 6.34
C ASN A 274 14.63 -26.13 5.01
N ASN A 275 13.54 -26.10 4.23
CA ASN A 275 13.42 -26.93 3.02
C ASN A 275 13.68 -26.15 1.72
N GLY A 276 13.63 -24.82 1.75
CA GLY A 276 13.73 -23.95 0.59
C GLY A 276 12.38 -23.70 -0.08
N TRP A 277 12.41 -23.61 -1.41
CA TRP A 277 11.24 -23.24 -2.22
C TRP A 277 10.45 -24.45 -2.69
N ASP A 278 9.14 -24.26 -2.84
CA ASP A 278 8.21 -25.18 -3.46
C ASP A 278 7.13 -24.43 -4.26
N ILE A 279 6.52 -25.09 -5.24
CA ILE A 279 5.36 -24.59 -5.97
C ILE A 279 4.19 -25.52 -5.66
N LYS A 280 3.14 -24.95 -5.07
CA LYS A 280 1.92 -25.70 -4.74
C LYS A 280 0.79 -25.30 -5.67
N ASN A 281 0.21 -26.29 -6.36
CA ASN A 281 -1.03 -26.09 -7.09
C ASN A 281 -2.16 -25.73 -6.12
N THR A 282 -3.04 -24.84 -6.56
CA THR A 282 -4.24 -24.45 -5.82
C THR A 282 -5.48 -25.05 -6.48
N THR A 283 -6.52 -25.27 -5.68
CA THR A 283 -7.82 -25.76 -6.15
C THR A 283 -8.96 -24.91 -5.58
N GLY A 284 -10.22 -25.25 -5.90
CA GLY A 284 -11.38 -24.51 -5.42
C GLY A 284 -11.73 -23.30 -6.29
N ASP A 285 -12.22 -22.23 -5.65
CA ASP A 285 -12.61 -20.99 -6.33
C ASP A 285 -11.37 -20.12 -6.59
N ILE A 286 -10.59 -20.43 -7.62
CA ILE A 286 -9.33 -19.74 -7.90
C ILE A 286 -9.60 -18.25 -8.24
N PRO A 287 -8.92 -17.29 -7.60
CA PRO A 287 -9.05 -15.87 -7.91
C PRO A 287 -8.64 -15.54 -9.36
N SER A 288 -9.18 -14.46 -9.93
CA SER A 288 -8.60 -13.91 -11.15
C SER A 288 -7.14 -13.52 -10.92
N GLU A 289 -6.31 -13.61 -11.98
CA GLU A 289 -4.98 -13.00 -12.01
C GLU A 289 -5.07 -11.53 -11.60
N ARG A 290 -4.12 -11.09 -10.77
CA ARG A 290 -4.11 -9.74 -10.21
C ARG A 290 -2.75 -9.36 -9.65
N MET A 291 -2.57 -8.05 -9.52
CA MET A 291 -1.47 -7.40 -8.83
C MET A 291 -1.99 -6.48 -7.72
N PHE A 292 -1.12 -6.05 -6.81
CA PHE A 292 -1.42 -5.03 -5.80
C PHE A 292 -2.55 -5.36 -4.81
N HIS A 293 -2.90 -6.64 -4.69
CA HIS A 293 -3.72 -7.17 -3.60
C HIS A 293 -2.93 -7.25 -2.31
N THR A 294 -3.62 -7.54 -1.21
CA THR A 294 -3.00 -7.81 0.08
C THR A 294 -3.31 -9.23 0.53
N MET A 295 -2.42 -9.81 1.31
CA MET A 295 -2.61 -11.08 2.00
C MET A 295 -2.34 -10.88 3.49
N VAL A 296 -3.22 -11.42 4.35
CA VAL A 296 -3.03 -11.43 5.79
C VAL A 296 -3.40 -12.79 6.37
N THR A 297 -2.59 -13.29 7.28
CA THR A 297 -2.85 -14.57 7.95
C THR A 297 -4.06 -14.44 8.86
N SER A 298 -5.00 -15.37 8.75
CA SER A 298 -6.16 -15.45 9.64
C SER A 298 -5.72 -15.81 11.06
N THR A 299 -6.55 -15.48 12.05
CA THR A 299 -6.28 -15.73 13.48
C THR A 299 -6.19 -17.22 13.83
N ASP A 300 -6.70 -18.10 12.97
CA ASP A 300 -6.58 -19.55 13.11
C ASP A 300 -5.18 -20.09 12.76
N GLY A 301 -4.33 -19.27 12.11
CA GLY A 301 -3.02 -19.67 11.58
C GLY A 301 -3.09 -20.70 10.43
N LYS A 302 -4.28 -21.08 9.98
CA LYS A 302 -4.55 -22.13 8.99
C LYS A 302 -5.17 -21.62 7.71
N SER A 303 -5.50 -20.34 7.68
CA SER A 303 -6.06 -19.67 6.51
C SER A 303 -5.31 -18.37 6.23
N ILE A 304 -5.24 -17.97 4.96
CA ILE A 304 -4.77 -16.65 4.54
C ILE A 304 -5.90 -15.93 3.82
N LEU A 305 -6.16 -14.68 4.21
CA LEU A 305 -7.16 -13.83 3.61
C LEU A 305 -6.52 -13.03 2.48
N LEU A 306 -7.12 -13.04 1.31
CA LEU A 306 -6.74 -12.19 0.18
C LEU A 306 -7.81 -11.11 -0.01
N TYR A 307 -7.36 -9.86 -0.17
CA TYR A 307 -8.25 -8.73 -0.45
C TYR A 307 -7.80 -7.85 -1.61
N GLY A 308 -8.76 -7.46 -2.44
CA GLY A 308 -8.65 -6.46 -3.50
C GLY A 308 -7.71 -6.86 -4.62
N GLY A 309 -6.94 -5.88 -5.08
CA GLY A 309 -6.05 -5.98 -6.22
C GLY A 309 -6.62 -5.35 -7.48
N ALA A 310 -5.79 -5.32 -8.51
CA ALA A 310 -6.15 -4.86 -9.83
C ALA A 310 -5.78 -5.91 -10.88
N ASP A 311 -6.53 -5.91 -11.96
CA ASP A 311 -6.21 -6.60 -13.20
C ASP A 311 -4.80 -6.22 -13.65
N THR A 312 -4.06 -7.18 -14.17
CA THR A 312 -2.70 -7.00 -14.73
C THR A 312 -2.74 -6.23 -16.06
N LEU A 313 -3.91 -6.16 -16.70
CA LEU A 313 -4.17 -5.33 -17.86
C LEU A 313 -4.61 -3.91 -17.45
N PHE A 314 -3.96 -2.91 -18.03
CA PHE A 314 -4.30 -1.51 -17.81
C PHE A 314 -5.53 -1.09 -18.63
N GLY A 315 -6.38 -0.25 -18.04
CA GLY A 315 -7.51 0.36 -18.73
C GLY A 315 -7.10 1.40 -19.79
N THR A 316 -8.08 1.98 -20.49
CA THR A 316 -7.88 2.95 -21.60
C THR A 316 -7.09 4.22 -21.25
N ASN A 317 -6.85 4.47 -19.95
CA ASN A 317 -6.08 5.61 -19.44
C ASN A 317 -4.77 5.21 -18.76
N ASN A 318 -4.26 3.99 -19.00
CA ASN A 318 -3.11 3.40 -18.29
C ASN A 318 -3.30 3.32 -16.76
N LEU A 319 -4.54 3.27 -16.28
CA LEU A 319 -4.85 3.05 -14.87
C LEU A 319 -5.15 1.57 -14.60
N PRO A 320 -4.70 1.01 -13.47
CA PRO A 320 -5.10 -0.33 -13.06
C PRO A 320 -6.63 -0.42 -12.90
N LEU A 321 -7.21 -1.53 -13.37
CA LEU A 321 -8.63 -1.81 -13.20
C LEU A 321 -8.82 -2.64 -11.93
N PRO A 322 -9.57 -2.18 -10.92
CA PRO A 322 -9.79 -2.98 -9.71
C PRO A 322 -10.43 -4.33 -10.04
N SER A 323 -9.92 -5.41 -9.45
CA SER A 323 -10.51 -6.74 -9.56
C SER A 323 -11.88 -6.77 -8.89
N ARG A 324 -12.89 -7.41 -9.51
CA ARG A 324 -14.28 -7.41 -9.00
C ARG A 324 -14.56 -8.56 -8.03
N ASP A 325 -13.85 -9.65 -8.17
CA ASP A 325 -13.75 -10.76 -7.22
C ASP A 325 -12.73 -10.39 -6.13
N VAL A 326 -13.15 -9.54 -5.20
CA VAL A 326 -12.22 -8.86 -4.28
C VAL A 326 -11.77 -9.69 -3.08
N ALA A 327 -12.47 -10.75 -2.69
CA ALA A 327 -12.26 -11.36 -1.38
C ALA A 327 -12.24 -12.88 -1.45
N TYR A 328 -11.17 -13.46 -0.90
CA TYR A 328 -10.91 -14.89 -0.90
C TYR A 328 -10.26 -15.35 0.40
N VAL A 329 -10.48 -16.63 0.72
CA VAL A 329 -9.77 -17.35 1.78
C VAL A 329 -8.98 -18.48 1.13
N LEU A 330 -7.68 -18.54 1.40
CA LEU A 330 -6.81 -19.67 1.07
C LEU A 330 -6.69 -20.56 2.30
N ASP A 331 -7.23 -21.78 2.24
CA ASP A 331 -6.98 -22.82 3.24
C ASP A 331 -5.57 -23.39 3.05
N ILE A 332 -4.74 -23.28 4.10
CA ILE A 332 -3.37 -23.78 4.15
C ILE A 332 -3.22 -24.85 5.25
N SER A 333 -4.32 -25.39 5.78
CA SER A 333 -4.29 -26.38 6.86
C SER A 333 -3.65 -27.72 6.45
N ASP A 334 -3.74 -28.07 5.16
CA ASP A 334 -2.94 -29.10 4.51
C ASP A 334 -1.98 -28.43 3.51
N PRO A 335 -0.67 -28.35 3.81
CA PRO A 335 0.29 -27.66 2.94
C PRO A 335 0.51 -28.35 1.59
N ASN A 336 0.00 -29.58 1.40
CA ASN A 336 0.05 -30.26 0.11
C ASN A 336 -1.21 -30.02 -0.74
N ASN A 337 -2.25 -29.43 -0.17
CA ASN A 337 -3.51 -29.18 -0.85
C ASN A 337 -4.08 -27.82 -0.45
N LEU A 338 -3.68 -26.79 -1.20
CA LEU A 338 -4.12 -25.42 -0.97
C LEU A 338 -5.46 -25.18 -1.68
N VAL A 339 -6.46 -24.69 -0.94
CA VAL A 339 -7.83 -24.55 -1.48
C VAL A 339 -8.32 -23.11 -1.34
N TRP A 340 -8.66 -22.48 -2.46
CA TRP A 340 -9.30 -21.17 -2.48
C TRP A 340 -10.82 -21.28 -2.28
N LYS A 341 -11.36 -20.34 -1.52
CA LYS A 341 -12.80 -20.13 -1.33
C LYS A 341 -13.14 -18.68 -1.63
N ASN A 342 -14.06 -18.45 -2.55
CA ASN A 342 -14.54 -17.10 -2.87
C ASN A 342 -15.58 -16.65 -1.85
N VAL A 343 -15.36 -15.48 -1.24
CA VAL A 343 -16.24 -14.86 -0.25
C VAL A 343 -16.73 -13.47 -0.67
N THR A 344 -16.44 -13.08 -1.92
CA THR A 344 -16.80 -11.78 -2.49
C THR A 344 -18.31 -11.53 -2.45
N ASN A 345 -19.13 -12.51 -2.86
CA ASN A 345 -20.58 -12.31 -2.89
C ASN A 345 -21.17 -12.12 -1.48
N THR A 346 -20.63 -12.80 -0.47
CA THR A 346 -21.01 -12.61 0.93
C THR A 346 -20.71 -11.17 1.37
N LEU A 347 -19.52 -10.67 1.04
CA LEU A 347 -19.12 -9.28 1.31
C LEU A 347 -20.03 -8.26 0.61
N ILE A 348 -20.35 -8.47 -0.67
CA ILE A 348 -21.14 -7.51 -1.48
C ILE A 348 -22.59 -7.45 -0.99
N GLN A 349 -23.22 -8.61 -0.72
CA GLN A 349 -24.59 -8.66 -0.22
C GLN A 349 -24.76 -7.87 1.08
N ASN A 350 -23.71 -7.87 1.91
CA ASN A 350 -23.71 -7.20 3.20
C ASN A 350 -23.24 -5.73 3.14
N SER A 351 -22.65 -5.27 2.03
CA SER A 351 -22.09 -3.91 1.87
C SER A 351 -22.92 -2.96 1.01
N GLY A 352 -23.90 -3.49 0.25
CA GLY A 352 -24.73 -2.69 -0.65
C GLY A 352 -24.02 -2.30 -1.96
N SER A 353 -24.65 -1.42 -2.74
CA SER A 353 -24.30 -1.20 -4.16
C SER A 353 -23.19 -0.16 -4.40
N PHE A 354 -22.22 -0.03 -3.51
CA PHE A 354 -21.12 0.94 -3.64
C PHE A 354 -19.81 0.25 -4.01
N ASP A 355 -19.13 0.71 -5.08
CA ASP A 355 -17.76 0.28 -5.47
C ASP A 355 -16.66 0.66 -4.45
N ARG A 356 -17.05 1.03 -3.22
CA ARG A 356 -16.13 1.38 -2.12
C ARG A 356 -15.25 0.20 -1.72
N TYR A 357 -15.74 -1.02 -1.83
CA TYR A 357 -14.98 -2.23 -1.49
C TYR A 357 -13.87 -2.53 -2.50
N LEU A 358 -13.94 -1.99 -3.73
CA LEU A 358 -12.88 -2.14 -4.72
C LEU A 358 -11.65 -1.32 -4.29
N ARG A 359 -10.53 -2.01 -4.06
CA ARG A 359 -9.29 -1.42 -3.56
C ARG A 359 -8.07 -2.13 -4.14
N PHE A 360 -7.08 -1.38 -4.58
CA PHE A 360 -5.74 -1.87 -4.94
C PHE A 360 -4.67 -0.97 -4.34
N HIS A 361 -3.46 -1.48 -4.12
CA HIS A 361 -2.39 -0.75 -3.42
C HIS A 361 -2.79 -0.18 -2.04
N HIS A 362 -3.80 -0.80 -1.44
CA HIS A 362 -4.27 -0.50 -0.09
C HIS A 362 -3.38 -1.23 0.92
N ASN A 363 -3.66 -1.01 2.21
CA ASN A 363 -3.09 -1.80 3.30
C ASN A 363 -4.18 -2.62 3.95
N ALA A 364 -3.82 -3.85 4.36
CA ALA A 364 -4.69 -4.74 5.11
C ALA A 364 -4.03 -5.08 6.45
N ILE A 365 -4.78 -4.94 7.54
CA ILE A 365 -4.34 -5.31 8.89
C ILE A 365 -5.48 -6.07 9.56
N LEU A 366 -5.24 -7.32 9.94
CA LEU A 366 -6.19 -8.13 10.70
C LEU A 366 -5.91 -7.98 12.20
N LEU A 367 -6.91 -7.52 12.95
CA LEU A 367 -6.89 -7.48 14.43
C LEU A 367 -8.10 -8.22 14.95
N ASN A 368 -7.89 -9.33 15.66
CA ASN A 368 -8.95 -10.29 16.00
C ASN A 368 -9.70 -10.69 14.71
N SER A 369 -11.03 -10.64 14.69
CA SER A 369 -11.83 -10.87 13.47
C SER A 369 -12.07 -9.60 12.63
N SER A 370 -11.38 -8.50 12.91
CA SER A 370 -11.59 -7.22 12.22
C SER A 370 -10.45 -6.92 11.24
N LEU A 371 -10.74 -7.06 9.95
CA LEU A 371 -9.84 -6.75 8.85
C LEU A 371 -10.00 -5.28 8.44
N PHE A 372 -8.99 -4.48 8.74
CA PHE A 372 -8.90 -3.09 8.31
C PHE A 372 -8.40 -3.03 6.87
N ILE A 373 -9.16 -2.39 5.99
CA ILE A 373 -8.74 -2.03 4.63
C ILE A 373 -8.54 -0.52 4.58
N LEU A 374 -7.28 -0.11 4.41
CA LEU A 374 -6.83 1.27 4.60
C LEU A 374 -6.33 1.86 3.27
N PHE A 375 -6.93 2.98 2.85
CA PHE A 375 -6.46 3.81 1.73
C PHE A 375 -6.34 3.04 0.40
N GLY A 376 -5.38 3.41 -0.45
CA GLY A 376 -5.15 2.81 -1.76
C GLY A 376 -5.86 3.54 -2.90
N GLY A 377 -6.14 2.82 -3.98
CA GLY A 377 -6.80 3.34 -5.17
C GLY A 377 -8.03 2.54 -5.56
N ASN A 378 -8.93 3.19 -6.30
CA ASN A 378 -10.00 2.54 -7.05
C ASN A 378 -10.25 3.30 -8.38
N SER A 379 -11.33 2.96 -9.09
CA SER A 379 -11.73 3.62 -10.34
C SER A 379 -11.97 5.13 -10.21
N GLY A 380 -12.25 5.63 -9.01
CA GLY A 380 -12.41 7.05 -8.68
C GLY A 380 -11.12 7.77 -8.27
N GLY A 381 -9.97 7.08 -8.24
CA GLY A 381 -8.67 7.66 -7.88
C GLY A 381 -8.19 7.24 -6.48
N VAL A 382 -7.27 8.03 -5.91
CA VAL A 382 -6.69 7.77 -4.58
C VAL A 382 -7.74 7.95 -3.50
N GLN A 383 -7.74 7.02 -2.55
CA GLN A 383 -8.71 6.94 -1.46
C GLN A 383 -8.11 7.48 -0.16
N GLN A 384 -8.95 8.12 0.63
CA GLN A 384 -8.61 8.71 1.94
C GLN A 384 -9.32 8.02 3.10
N ASP A 385 -10.27 7.14 2.79
CA ASP A 385 -11.05 6.42 3.78
C ASP A 385 -10.41 5.07 4.12
N PHE A 386 -10.97 4.45 5.14
CA PHE A 386 -10.75 3.06 5.48
C PHE A 386 -12.09 2.44 5.88
N PHE A 387 -12.17 1.13 5.83
CA PHE A 387 -13.31 0.38 6.32
C PHE A 387 -12.84 -0.90 7.00
N ILE A 388 -13.73 -1.50 7.78
CA ILE A 388 -13.44 -2.70 8.56
C ILE A 388 -14.39 -3.79 8.08
N ILE A 389 -13.84 -4.98 7.86
CA ILE A 389 -14.58 -6.19 7.55
C ILE A 389 -14.51 -7.11 8.76
N ASP A 390 -15.66 -7.53 9.27
CA ASP A 390 -15.74 -8.69 10.16
C ASP A 390 -15.54 -9.95 9.31
N VAL A 391 -14.43 -10.65 9.49
CA VAL A 391 -14.05 -11.81 8.66
C VAL A 391 -14.76 -13.10 9.07
N ASP A 392 -15.42 -13.15 10.23
CA ASP A 392 -16.21 -14.31 10.63
C ASP A 392 -17.46 -14.44 9.75
N ASN A 393 -18.03 -13.29 9.35
CA ASN A 393 -19.26 -13.21 8.58
C ASN A 393 -19.10 -12.51 7.23
N TRP A 394 -17.92 -11.98 6.92
CA TRP A 394 -17.63 -11.14 5.75
C TRP A 394 -18.61 -9.98 5.61
N ASN A 395 -18.74 -9.19 6.68
CA ASN A 395 -19.62 -8.02 6.71
C ASN A 395 -18.83 -6.73 6.94
N LEU A 396 -19.21 -5.65 6.26
CA LEU A 396 -18.68 -4.33 6.59
C LEU A 396 -19.22 -3.89 7.95
N THR A 397 -18.30 -3.51 8.83
CA THR A 397 -18.61 -2.95 10.13
C THR A 397 -18.06 -1.53 10.25
N ASN A 398 -18.81 -0.71 10.99
CA ASN A 398 -18.40 0.64 11.33
C ASN A 398 -17.75 0.72 12.71
N SER A 399 -17.56 -0.40 13.41
CA SER A 399 -17.00 -0.42 14.75
C SER A 399 -15.95 -1.51 14.91
N PHE A 400 -14.93 -1.21 15.70
CA PHE A 400 -13.98 -2.18 16.22
C PHE A 400 -13.89 -2.04 17.73
N ALA A 401 -13.86 -3.16 18.45
CA ALA A 401 -13.99 -3.21 19.89
C ALA A 401 -12.76 -2.68 20.66
N GLY A 402 -11.68 -2.37 19.95
CA GLY A 402 -10.39 -2.02 20.55
C GLY A 402 -9.50 -3.24 20.66
N ALA A 403 -8.18 -3.00 20.62
CA ALA A 403 -7.16 -4.02 20.70
C ALA A 403 -6.76 -4.33 22.16
N ASN A 404 -7.10 -3.45 23.11
CA ASN A 404 -6.85 -3.67 24.54
C ASN A 404 -8.04 -4.41 25.17
N LEU A 405 -8.20 -5.69 24.84
CA LEU A 405 -9.20 -6.57 25.46
C LEU A 405 -8.61 -7.26 26.69
N ASN A 406 -8.16 -6.49 27.67
CA ASN A 406 -7.82 -7.03 28.99
C ASN A 406 -9.10 -7.19 29.83
N GLY A 407 -9.77 -8.35 29.73
CA GLY A 407 -10.76 -8.78 30.73
C GLY A 407 -11.91 -9.68 30.23
N ASN A 408 -11.81 -10.98 30.51
CA ASN A 408 -12.87 -11.99 30.52
C ASN A 408 -13.56 -12.35 29.19
N GLY A 409 -12.91 -13.22 28.43
CA GLY A 409 -13.63 -14.23 27.66
C GLY A 409 -14.22 -15.29 28.61
N ALA A 410 -15.50 -15.17 28.94
CA ALA A 410 -16.32 -16.26 29.43
C ALA A 410 -17.70 -16.12 28.79
N GLY A 411 -18.07 -17.12 27.98
CA GLY A 411 -19.24 -17.06 27.10
C GLY A 411 -20.58 -17.01 27.82
N GLY A 412 -21.61 -16.76 27.01
CA GLY A 412 -22.99 -17.02 27.39
C GLY A 412 -23.98 -16.06 26.75
N GLY A 413 -24.82 -16.61 25.85
CA GLY A 413 -26.26 -16.36 25.80
C GLY A 413 -26.72 -14.95 25.45
N GLY A 414 -27.41 -14.82 24.32
CA GLY A 414 -28.03 -13.57 23.91
C GLY A 414 -29.03 -13.02 24.92
N ASP A 415 -29.15 -11.70 24.96
CA ASP A 415 -30.44 -11.06 25.06
C ASP A 415 -30.45 -9.67 24.43
N SER A 416 -31.66 -9.29 24.08
CA SER A 416 -32.12 -8.17 23.28
C SER A 416 -32.05 -6.81 23.98
N GLY A 417 -31.74 -5.77 23.18
CA GLY A 417 -32.29 -4.41 23.32
C GLY A 417 -31.77 -3.51 24.44
N SER A 418 -31.00 -2.47 24.08
CA SER A 418 -31.39 -1.06 24.29
C SER A 418 -30.28 -0.09 23.83
N SER A 419 -30.69 0.90 23.05
CA SER A 419 -29.85 2.02 22.61
C SER A 419 -29.50 2.93 23.78
N SER A 420 -28.23 3.00 24.18
CA SER A 420 -27.73 4.02 25.11
C SER A 420 -27.39 5.30 24.35
N GLY A 421 -28.34 6.24 24.32
CA GLY A 421 -28.09 7.62 23.93
C GLY A 421 -27.15 8.30 24.92
N ILE A 422 -26.28 9.17 24.39
CA ILE A 422 -25.32 9.98 25.17
C ILE A 422 -26.09 10.78 26.23
N SER A 423 -25.68 10.66 27.49
CA SER A 423 -26.38 11.26 28.62
C SER A 423 -26.47 12.78 28.47
N GLY A 424 -27.61 13.37 28.85
CA GLY A 424 -27.83 14.83 28.75
C GLY A 424 -26.77 15.68 29.48
N GLY A 425 -26.04 15.09 30.44
CA GLY A 425 -24.90 15.72 31.11
C GLY A 425 -23.67 15.87 30.21
N ALA A 426 -23.40 14.93 29.31
CA ALA A 426 -22.31 15.03 28.34
C ALA A 426 -22.60 16.09 27.27
N ILE A 427 -23.87 16.21 26.86
CA ILE A 427 -24.33 17.24 25.91
C ILE A 427 -24.23 18.64 26.55
N ALA A 428 -24.59 18.78 27.83
CA ALA A 428 -24.47 20.06 28.54
C ALA A 428 -23.01 20.53 28.72
N GLY A 429 -22.07 19.60 28.95
CA GLY A 429 -20.65 19.92 29.07
C GLY A 429 -20.01 20.43 27.78
N ILE A 430 -20.36 19.83 26.64
CA ILE A 430 -19.82 20.22 25.33
C ILE A 430 -20.29 21.63 24.93
N VAL A 431 -21.55 21.97 25.19
CA VAL A 431 -22.11 23.29 24.83
C VAL A 431 -21.43 24.42 25.61
N VAL A 432 -21.16 24.22 26.90
CA VAL A 432 -20.47 25.24 27.72
C VAL A 432 -19.00 25.40 27.28
N GLY A 433 -18.33 24.29 26.92
CA GLY A 433 -16.96 24.32 26.40
C GLY A 433 -16.83 25.09 25.08
N VAL A 434 -17.78 24.92 24.15
CA VAL A 434 -17.78 25.61 22.85
C VAL A 434 -17.99 27.12 23.01
N VAL A 435 -18.86 27.56 23.91
CA VAL A 435 -19.12 28.99 24.14
C VAL A 435 -17.87 29.71 24.67
N VAL A 436 -17.14 29.08 25.60
CA VAL A 436 -15.88 29.65 26.12
C VAL A 436 -14.78 29.60 25.07
N GLY A 437 -14.67 28.51 24.31
CA GLY A 437 -13.67 28.33 23.25
C GLY A 437 -13.81 29.36 22.11
N VAL A 438 -15.03 29.62 21.64
CA VAL A 438 -15.30 30.62 20.59
C VAL A 438 -14.96 32.02 21.06
N GLY A 439 -15.23 32.37 22.33
CA GLY A 439 -14.86 33.67 22.90
C GLY A 439 -13.34 33.92 22.89
N ILE A 440 -12.54 32.90 23.20
CA ILE A 440 -11.07 32.99 23.22
C ILE A 440 -10.52 33.13 21.79
N ILE A 441 -11.06 32.36 20.83
CA ILE A 441 -10.62 32.38 19.43
C ILE A 441 -10.92 33.75 18.80
N VAL A 442 -12.11 34.31 19.02
CA VAL A 442 -12.46 35.65 18.51
C VAL A 442 -11.56 36.73 19.13
N GLY A 443 -11.28 36.64 20.43
CA GLY A 443 -10.34 37.54 21.11
C GLY A 443 -8.92 37.49 20.54
N ALA A 444 -8.41 36.28 20.27
CA ALA A 444 -7.08 36.07 19.68
C ALA A 444 -6.98 36.61 18.25
N ILE A 445 -8.03 36.41 17.43
CA ILE A 445 -8.10 36.91 16.06
C ILE A 445 -8.08 38.45 16.04
N VAL A 446 -8.90 39.11 16.87
CA VAL A 446 -8.95 40.58 16.94
C VAL A 446 -7.60 41.15 17.42
N PHE A 447 -6.96 40.53 18.41
CA PHE A 447 -5.64 40.94 18.89
C PHE A 447 -4.55 40.82 17.80
N PHE A 448 -4.58 39.73 17.02
CA PHE A 448 -3.59 39.48 15.97
C PHE A 448 -3.72 40.47 14.80
N PHE A 449 -4.95 40.85 14.41
CA PHE A 449 -5.18 41.84 13.35
C PHE A 449 -4.81 43.27 13.76
N ILE A 450 -4.99 43.64 15.04
CA ILE A 450 -4.55 44.95 15.57
C ILE A 450 -3.02 45.01 15.63
N ARG A 451 -2.35 43.91 15.98
CA ARG A 451 -0.88 43.83 16.01
C ARG A 451 -0.27 43.89 14.61
N ARG A 452 -0.90 43.26 13.61
CA ARG A 452 -0.43 43.24 12.21
C ARG A 452 -0.49 44.62 11.53
N LYS A 453 -1.43 45.49 11.92
CA LYS A 453 -1.50 46.87 11.40
C LYS A 453 -0.40 47.81 11.93
N ARG A 454 0.36 47.40 12.95
CA ARG A 454 1.43 48.24 13.55
C ARG A 454 2.84 47.97 13.02
N GLN A 455 3.04 47.02 12.11
CA GLN A 455 4.39 46.65 11.62
C GLN A 455 4.64 46.79 10.11
N ALA A 456 3.74 47.44 9.36
CA ALA A 456 3.97 47.72 7.94
C ALA A 456 4.66 49.09 7.71
N LYS A 457 5.93 49.20 8.09
CA LYS A 457 6.89 50.16 7.50
C LYS A 457 8.29 49.57 7.60
N GLN A 458 8.81 49.00 6.51
CA GLN A 458 10.19 49.13 5.97
C GLN A 458 10.32 48.30 4.66
N PRO A 459 11.19 48.70 3.72
CA PRO A 459 11.15 48.30 2.30
C PRO A 459 11.96 47.03 1.99
N SER A 460 11.54 46.29 0.96
CA SER A 460 12.18 45.08 0.43
C SER A 460 13.33 45.39 -0.55
N GLU A 461 14.52 44.84 -0.29
CA GLU A 461 15.65 44.82 -1.22
C GLU A 461 15.68 43.49 -2.00
N LYS A 462 15.82 43.59 -3.33
CA LYS A 462 15.97 42.47 -4.27
C LYS A 462 17.32 41.77 -4.07
N ARG A 463 17.36 40.44 -4.18
CA ARG A 463 18.59 39.69 -4.49
C ARG A 463 18.39 38.85 -5.76
N ASP A 464 19.34 39.00 -6.65
CA ASP A 464 19.48 38.29 -7.91
C ASP A 464 19.90 36.83 -7.68
N TYR A 465 19.36 35.93 -8.50
CA TYR A 465 19.68 34.51 -8.52
C TYR A 465 20.78 34.26 -9.56
N VAL A 466 21.96 33.82 -9.12
CA VAL A 466 23.02 33.32 -10.00
C VAL A 466 22.84 31.81 -10.10
N SER A 467 22.54 31.35 -11.32
CA SER A 467 22.59 29.94 -11.73
C SER A 467 24.04 29.54 -11.90
N ASP A 468 24.51 28.55 -11.13
CA ASP A 468 25.77 27.86 -11.44
C ASP A 468 25.49 26.35 -11.56
N SER A 469 25.43 25.91 -12.81
CA SER A 469 25.33 24.52 -13.21
C SER A 469 26.73 23.94 -13.36
N LYS A 470 27.12 23.01 -12.49
CA LYS A 470 28.25 22.10 -12.75
C LYS A 470 27.87 20.68 -12.40
N GLY A 471 27.80 19.86 -13.43
CA GLY A 471 27.72 18.41 -13.34
C GLY A 471 28.96 17.84 -12.65
N GLY A 472 28.71 16.93 -11.72
CA GLY A 472 29.71 16.06 -11.12
C GLY A 472 29.25 14.63 -11.33
N SER A 473 29.85 13.96 -12.30
CA SER A 473 29.85 12.50 -12.41
C SER A 473 30.56 11.95 -11.17
N SER A 474 29.83 11.21 -10.33
CA SER A 474 30.41 10.44 -9.23
C SER A 474 30.31 8.96 -9.56
N ASN A 475 31.48 8.36 -9.80
CA ASN A 475 31.71 6.94 -9.98
C ASN A 475 31.25 6.17 -8.74
N GLU A 476 30.11 5.47 -8.82
CA GLU A 476 29.89 4.26 -8.03
C GLU A 476 30.55 3.08 -8.75
N PRO A 477 31.18 2.14 -8.04
CA PRO A 477 31.68 0.92 -8.67
C PRO A 477 30.49 0.16 -9.26
N MET A 478 30.50 -0.02 -10.58
CA MET A 478 29.53 -0.85 -11.29
C MET A 478 29.43 -2.22 -10.61
N HIS A 479 28.32 -2.46 -9.92
CA HIS A 479 27.95 -3.81 -9.52
C HIS A 479 27.57 -4.54 -10.81
N GLN A 480 28.49 -5.32 -11.36
CA GLN A 480 28.13 -6.33 -12.35
C GLN A 480 27.11 -7.25 -11.68
N SER A 481 25.85 -7.13 -12.09
CA SER A 481 24.80 -8.09 -11.82
C SER A 481 25.16 -9.38 -12.56
N PHE A 482 26.05 -10.15 -11.95
CA PHE A 482 26.18 -11.55 -12.30
C PHE A 482 24.94 -12.23 -11.74
N LEU A 483 23.95 -12.48 -12.62
CA LEU A 483 23.02 -13.57 -12.40
C LEU A 483 23.87 -14.78 -11.95
N PRO A 484 23.55 -15.45 -10.84
CA PRO A 484 24.31 -16.63 -10.44
C PRO A 484 24.35 -17.59 -11.64
N PRO A 485 25.50 -18.23 -11.93
CA PRO A 485 25.66 -19.07 -13.13
C PRO A 485 24.54 -20.10 -13.32
N SER A 486 23.96 -20.59 -12.22
CA SER A 486 22.80 -21.48 -12.20
C SER A 486 21.55 -20.93 -12.91
N TYR A 487 21.35 -19.61 -12.94
CA TYR A 487 20.21 -18.97 -13.61
C TYR A 487 20.47 -18.73 -15.10
N GLN A 488 21.70 -18.36 -15.49
CA GLN A 488 22.08 -18.33 -16.91
C GLN A 488 22.03 -19.74 -17.52
N GLU A 489 22.50 -20.73 -16.77
CA GLU A 489 22.40 -22.14 -17.15
C GLU A 489 20.95 -22.62 -17.20
N ALA A 490 20.09 -22.27 -16.22
CA ALA A 490 18.68 -22.63 -16.26
C ALA A 490 17.92 -21.96 -17.42
N ALA A 491 18.19 -20.68 -17.72
CA ALA A 491 17.58 -19.99 -18.86
C ALA A 491 17.99 -20.63 -20.21
N THR A 492 19.27 -21.00 -20.35
CA THR A 492 19.79 -21.66 -21.55
C THR A 492 19.27 -23.09 -21.70
N GLN A 493 19.26 -23.86 -20.60
CA GLN A 493 18.74 -25.24 -20.56
C GLN A 493 17.22 -25.28 -20.79
N ARG A 494 16.45 -24.26 -20.37
CA ARG A 494 15.01 -24.16 -20.69
C ARG A 494 14.78 -23.95 -22.19
N HIS A 495 15.57 -23.08 -22.81
CA HIS A 495 15.49 -22.83 -24.25
C HIS A 495 15.78 -24.11 -25.05
N GLU A 496 16.77 -24.89 -24.61
CA GLU A 496 17.10 -26.21 -25.19
C GLU A 496 16.06 -27.29 -24.87
N TYR A 497 15.50 -27.32 -23.66
CA TYR A 497 14.46 -28.29 -23.26
C TYR A 497 13.15 -28.08 -24.02
N LEU A 498 12.68 -26.83 -24.16
CA LEU A 498 11.50 -26.48 -24.96
C LEU A 498 11.71 -26.76 -26.45
N SER A 499 12.94 -26.59 -26.96
CA SER A 499 13.32 -26.91 -28.34
C SER A 499 13.40 -28.42 -28.61
N SER A 500 13.86 -29.23 -27.65
CA SER A 500 14.14 -30.66 -27.84
C SER A 500 13.01 -31.62 -27.48
N SER A 501 12.09 -31.21 -26.61
CA SER A 501 11.06 -32.11 -26.07
C SER A 501 9.79 -32.23 -26.93
N ASN A 502 9.65 -31.44 -28.01
CA ASN A 502 8.40 -31.31 -28.79
C ASN A 502 7.15 -31.05 -27.90
N ILE A 503 7.39 -30.66 -26.64
CA ILE A 503 6.42 -30.10 -25.73
C ILE A 503 6.26 -28.68 -26.25
N SER A 504 5.21 -28.45 -27.03
CA SER A 504 4.68 -27.10 -27.18
C SER A 504 4.65 -26.47 -25.80
N GLU A 505 4.99 -25.19 -25.67
CA GLU A 505 4.69 -24.40 -24.48
C GLU A 505 3.41 -24.95 -23.83
N PRO A 506 3.32 -25.12 -22.48
CA PRO A 506 1.99 -25.18 -21.89
C PRO A 506 1.23 -24.01 -22.51
N PRO A 507 -0.06 -24.11 -22.85
CA PRO A 507 -0.72 -23.04 -23.57
C PRO A 507 -0.82 -21.77 -22.70
N HIS A 508 0.28 -21.09 -22.37
CA HIS A 508 0.54 -19.75 -22.81
C HIS A 508 -0.06 -19.68 -24.19
N THR A 509 -1.21 -19.04 -24.28
CA THR A 509 -1.83 -18.69 -25.53
C THR A 509 -0.79 -17.91 -26.35
N SER A 510 0.00 -18.62 -27.14
CA SER A 510 0.61 -18.19 -28.39
C SER A 510 -0.36 -18.43 -29.55
N THR A 511 -1.67 -18.41 -29.27
CA THR A 511 -2.44 -17.51 -30.11
C THR A 511 -1.71 -16.16 -30.04
N ALA A 512 -1.68 -15.42 -31.13
CA ALA A 512 -2.10 -14.04 -30.92
C ALA A 512 -3.41 -14.15 -30.12
N SER A 513 -3.35 -14.20 -28.78
CA SER A 513 -4.46 -13.76 -27.97
C SER A 513 -4.63 -12.38 -28.54
N PRO A 514 -5.71 -12.21 -29.32
CA PRO A 514 -5.74 -11.18 -30.32
C PRO A 514 -5.34 -9.93 -29.58
N THR A 515 -4.57 -9.04 -30.21
CA THR A 515 -4.86 -7.63 -29.97
C THR A 515 -6.37 -7.61 -30.10
N ARG A 516 -7.09 -7.62 -28.96
CA ARG A 516 -8.54 -7.70 -28.99
C ARG A 516 -8.83 -6.60 -29.95
N SER A 517 -9.42 -6.94 -31.10
CA SER A 517 -9.64 -5.89 -32.08
C SER A 517 -10.34 -4.79 -31.30
N SER A 518 -10.09 -3.52 -31.60
CA SER A 518 -10.67 -2.43 -30.82
C SER A 518 -12.17 -2.65 -30.49
N MET A 519 -12.87 -3.39 -31.36
CA MET A 519 -14.21 -3.96 -31.18
C MET A 519 -14.41 -5.04 -30.10
N GLU A 520 -13.52 -6.01 -29.89
CA GLU A 520 -13.63 -7.01 -28.81
C GLU A 520 -13.25 -6.43 -27.44
N GLN A 521 -12.30 -5.49 -27.42
CA GLN A 521 -11.99 -4.71 -26.22
C GLN A 521 -13.17 -3.80 -25.88
N GLN A 522 -13.78 -3.17 -26.89
CA GLN A 522 -15.07 -2.48 -26.75
C GLN A 522 -16.21 -3.41 -26.36
N ALA A 523 -16.28 -4.65 -26.84
CA ALA A 523 -17.37 -5.59 -26.49
C ALA A 523 -17.28 -6.05 -25.03
N TYR A 524 -16.07 -6.24 -24.50
CA TYR A 524 -15.86 -6.54 -23.08
C TYR A 524 -16.02 -5.32 -22.18
N LEU A 525 -15.53 -4.16 -22.60
CA LEU A 525 -15.82 -2.89 -21.93
C LEU A 525 -17.34 -2.61 -21.95
N MET A 526 -18.04 -2.96 -23.04
CA MET A 526 -19.51 -2.90 -23.13
C MET A 526 -20.19 -3.96 -22.26
N GLN A 527 -19.65 -5.16 -22.12
CA GLN A 527 -20.20 -6.20 -21.23
C GLN A 527 -20.00 -5.81 -19.76
N GLN A 528 -18.87 -5.21 -19.41
CA GLN A 528 -18.62 -4.61 -18.09
C GLN A 528 -19.51 -3.38 -17.85
N GLN A 529 -19.78 -2.54 -18.87
CA GLN A 529 -20.72 -1.42 -18.79
C GLN A 529 -22.19 -1.87 -18.78
N GLN A 530 -22.57 -2.98 -19.41
CA GLN A 530 -23.95 -3.51 -19.38
C GLN A 530 -24.31 -4.15 -18.04
N ALA A 531 -23.32 -4.59 -17.25
CA ALA A 531 -23.50 -4.91 -15.83
C ALA A 531 -23.75 -3.65 -14.97
N ILE A 532 -23.62 -2.46 -15.55
CA ILE A 532 -24.05 -1.16 -15.01
C ILE A 532 -25.40 -0.80 -15.68
N LYS A 533 -26.48 -1.52 -15.39
CA LYS A 533 -27.82 -0.93 -15.54
C LYS A 533 -28.26 -0.36 -14.20
N PRO A 534 -28.43 0.96 -14.06
CA PRO A 534 -29.17 1.49 -12.93
C PRO A 534 -30.61 1.03 -13.05
N HIS A 535 -31.12 0.34 -12.02
CA HIS A 535 -32.54 0.08 -11.87
C HIS A 535 -33.22 1.40 -11.44
N SER A 536 -33.28 2.40 -12.32
CA SER A 536 -33.82 3.74 -12.01
C SER A 536 -35.29 3.94 -12.39
N ASP A 537 -35.98 2.95 -12.95
CA ASP A 537 -37.33 3.16 -13.49
C ASP A 537 -38.48 2.97 -12.48
N ALA A 538 -38.20 2.89 -11.18
CA ALA A 538 -39.24 2.74 -10.15
C ALA A 538 -39.53 3.99 -9.31
N TYR A 539 -38.84 5.13 -9.52
CA TYR A 539 -38.98 6.29 -8.61
C TYR A 539 -39.44 7.62 -9.24
N GLN A 540 -40.03 7.59 -10.44
CA GLN A 540 -40.51 8.81 -11.14
C GLN A 540 -42.02 8.79 -11.45
N ARG A 541 -42.85 8.26 -10.55
CA ARG A 541 -44.31 8.56 -10.52
C ARG A 541 -44.79 8.98 -9.13
N SER A 542 -44.29 10.11 -8.64
CA SER A 542 -45.12 11.07 -7.90
C SER A 542 -44.32 12.32 -7.55
N SER A 543 -44.43 13.37 -8.36
CA SER A 543 -44.51 14.76 -7.87
C SER A 543 -44.41 15.73 -9.06
N ASN A 544 -45.57 16.30 -9.39
CA ASN A 544 -45.82 17.72 -9.72
C ASN A 544 -44.79 18.46 -10.60
N ALA A 545 -45.15 18.81 -11.84
CA ALA A 545 -46.00 19.94 -12.22
C ALA A 545 -45.26 21.28 -12.32
N GLY A 546 -45.13 21.77 -13.55
CA GLY A 546 -45.03 23.18 -13.93
C GLY A 546 -43.72 23.90 -13.63
N LEU A 547 -42.95 24.23 -14.67
CA LEU A 547 -42.44 25.56 -15.01
C LEU A 547 -41.43 25.48 -16.19
N SER A 548 -41.53 26.45 -17.11
CA SER A 548 -40.79 26.55 -18.38
C SER A 548 -39.28 26.85 -18.23
N PRO A 549 -38.43 26.59 -19.25
CA PRO A 549 -36.97 26.70 -19.12
C PRO A 549 -36.41 28.09 -19.48
N PRO A 550 -35.25 28.51 -18.90
CA PRO A 550 -34.48 29.65 -19.39
C PRO A 550 -33.39 29.26 -20.42
N GLN A 551 -33.12 30.18 -21.35
CA GLN A 551 -32.13 30.10 -22.43
C GLN A 551 -30.65 30.14 -21.95
N GLN A 552 -29.77 29.42 -22.67
CA GLN A 552 -28.30 29.48 -22.54
C GLN A 552 -27.69 30.69 -23.28
N PRO A 553 -26.62 31.32 -22.76
CA PRO A 553 -25.66 32.09 -23.55
C PRO A 553 -24.42 31.25 -23.93
N GLY A 554 -23.98 31.40 -25.19
CA GLY A 554 -22.95 30.60 -25.85
C GLY A 554 -21.49 30.95 -25.50
N THR A 555 -20.60 30.01 -25.85
CA THR A 555 -19.14 30.09 -25.73
C THR A 555 -18.47 30.44 -27.08
N PRO A 556 -17.38 31.22 -27.13
CA PRO A 556 -16.67 31.52 -28.38
C PRO A 556 -15.65 30.41 -28.76
N GLU A 557 -15.57 30.10 -30.06
CA GLU A 557 -14.59 29.18 -30.67
C GLU A 557 -13.17 29.78 -30.72
N VAL A 558 -12.16 28.95 -30.46
CA VAL A 558 -10.75 29.22 -30.74
C VAL A 558 -10.28 28.26 -31.83
N TYR A 559 -9.82 28.81 -32.96
CA TYR A 559 -9.37 28.11 -34.16
C TYR A 559 -7.89 27.69 -34.05
N VAL A 560 -7.57 26.45 -34.41
CA VAL A 560 -6.19 25.94 -34.55
C VAL A 560 -6.01 25.34 -35.96
N PRO A 561 -5.05 25.79 -36.78
CA PRO A 561 -4.92 25.30 -38.16
C PRO A 561 -4.26 23.91 -38.23
N ARG A 562 -4.89 22.98 -38.97
CA ARG A 562 -4.31 21.67 -39.34
C ARG A 562 -3.43 21.78 -40.59
N LEU A 563 -2.17 21.38 -40.48
CA LEU A 563 -1.30 21.07 -41.62
C LEU A 563 -1.74 19.74 -42.28
N LYS A 564 -1.93 19.79 -43.60
CA LYS A 564 -2.38 18.67 -44.45
C LYS A 564 -1.15 18.11 -45.18
N LEU A 565 -0.73 16.89 -44.87
CA LEU A 565 0.27 16.16 -45.68
C LEU A 565 -0.45 15.40 -46.79
N MET A 566 -0.03 15.60 -48.03
CA MET A 566 -0.52 14.88 -49.22
C MET A 566 0.39 13.68 -49.53
N PRO A 567 -0.16 12.56 -50.03
CA PRO A 567 0.61 11.37 -50.39
C PRO A 567 1.31 11.52 -51.75
N VAL A 568 2.56 11.07 -51.82
CA VAL A 568 3.36 10.94 -53.05
C VAL A 568 3.05 9.57 -53.70
N LYS A 569 2.78 9.57 -55.01
CA LYS A 569 2.62 8.36 -55.83
C LYS A 569 3.99 7.76 -56.21
N PRO A 570 4.09 6.43 -56.39
CA PRO A 570 5.24 5.80 -57.03
C PRO A 570 5.18 5.96 -58.56
N ASP A 571 6.25 5.51 -59.23
CA ASP A 571 6.56 5.55 -60.68
C ASP A 571 7.52 6.71 -61.03
N GLY A 572 8.76 6.54 -61.50
CA GLY A 572 9.58 5.36 -61.77
C GLY A 572 10.89 5.82 -62.43
N GLU A 573 12.01 5.32 -61.92
CA GLU A 573 13.22 4.86 -62.65
C GLU A 573 13.96 3.87 -61.74
#